data_AF-D5SLS4-F1
#
_entry.id   AF-D5SLS4-F1
#
_cell.length_a   1.000
_cell.length_b   1.000
_cell.length_c   1.000
_cell.angle_alpha   90.00
_cell.angle_beta   90.00
_cell.angle_gamma   90.00
#
_symmetry.space_group_name_H-M   'P 1'
#
loop_
_entity.id
_entity.type
_entity.pdbx_description
1 polymer ?
#
loop_
_entity_poly.entity_id
_entity_poly.type
_entity_poly.pdbx_seq_one_letter_code
_entity_poly.pdbx_strand_id
1 'polypeptide(L)'
;MSLRSALHPAPHAGARRRLTALLATGALVCSGLAAVAAPAATAAPARNTAAPVAYVANSGSDNVSVVDTATHTVIATVPVGNSPSGVAVTPDGGAVYVTNRSSDSVSVIDAATRTVTATVPVGDNPFGVVASPDGGAVYVTNYLSDSVSVISTATNTVTATVPVGAQPTSAAVAPGGGHVYVTSTNSSSVAVIDTTTDTVTASIPVDKPNGVAVSPDGSRLYVSSQNEAVAAVVDTATRTTVATVPVSNTPFGVAISPNGSRVYVTNIGGDSTSVIDTATNTAVATVPVGSTPIGVAVSPDGGAVYVADSNSGTASVIDTATDTVIATVPVGSEPYAVAFTPSAAPAANLSVTVTESADPVGQGDTFTYTATVTNHGPAPATAATAALTLSGAARAIVSASASHGSCTIAAPAVECALGRLAVGASATVTVSVRPTATGTLTATATAAATETDPVPADNSATQSTTVATPPTADLDIDVTAKPNLGLLVPYLTYTLTARNTGPRAVTSATVTATLPPGSTATALSPGCTTTSRTVTCVHGAIANGASAHKTFRVPLHLLSLGQVGVTGTRTLSAPADPNPANDTATATCTVLSILLATCP
;
A
#
# COMPACT_ATOMS: atom_id res chain seq x y z
N MET A 1 -5.95 -21.89 -49.38
CA MET A 1 -5.01 -22.65 -50.24
C MET A 1 -4.26 -21.63 -51.09
N SER A 2 -2.96 -21.41 -50.79
CA SER A 2 -1.87 -20.76 -51.58
C SER A 2 -2.08 -19.38 -52.25
N LEU A 3 -1.10 -18.47 -52.38
CA LEU A 3 0.19 -18.17 -51.75
C LEU A 3 0.69 -16.85 -52.43
N ARG A 4 1.30 -15.96 -51.63
CA ARG A 4 2.27 -14.85 -51.88
C ARG A 4 2.65 -14.41 -53.32
N SER A 5 2.92 -13.10 -53.45
CA SER A 5 4.11 -12.42 -54.06
C SER A 5 3.71 -10.99 -54.52
N ALA A 6 4.49 -9.90 -54.56
CA ALA A 6 5.92 -9.61 -54.42
C ALA A 6 6.15 -8.09 -54.13
N LEU A 7 7.43 -7.72 -54.05
CA LEU A 7 8.11 -6.52 -53.56
C LEU A 7 7.93 -5.17 -54.32
N HIS A 8 8.13 -4.06 -53.56
CA HIS A 8 8.87 -2.76 -53.75
C HIS A 8 9.33 -2.29 -55.17
N PRO A 9 9.64 -0.98 -55.45
CA PRO A 9 10.15 0.10 -54.55
C PRO A 9 9.64 1.56 -54.79
N ALA A 10 10.16 2.53 -53.99
CA ALA A 10 10.02 4.02 -54.06
C ALA A 10 10.97 4.68 -55.12
N PRO A 11 11.29 6.01 -55.17
CA PRO A 11 10.83 7.24 -54.46
C PRO A 11 10.69 8.52 -55.37
N HIS A 12 10.32 9.70 -54.81
CA HIS A 12 11.06 11.00 -54.88
C HIS A 12 10.25 12.31 -54.64
N ALA A 13 10.87 13.16 -53.78
CA ALA A 13 11.13 14.61 -53.92
C ALA A 13 10.05 15.69 -53.70
N GLY A 14 10.43 16.73 -52.93
CA GLY A 14 9.87 18.08 -53.07
C GLY A 14 10.00 18.99 -51.83
N ALA A 15 11.16 19.63 -51.64
CA ALA A 15 11.33 20.72 -50.66
C ALA A 15 11.49 22.08 -51.39
N ARG A 16 10.80 23.14 -50.96
CA ARG A 16 11.22 24.55 -51.18
C ARG A 16 10.74 25.49 -50.06
N ARG A 17 11.72 26.22 -49.51
CA ARG A 17 11.61 27.39 -48.61
C ARG A 17 11.09 28.64 -49.36
N ARG A 18 10.51 29.60 -48.62
CA ARG A 18 10.86 31.04 -48.74
C ARG A 18 10.54 31.81 -47.45
N LEU A 19 11.42 32.78 -47.18
CA LEU A 19 11.60 33.62 -46.01
C LEU A 19 11.18 35.06 -46.37
N THR A 20 10.53 35.81 -45.48
CA THR A 20 10.60 37.29 -45.47
C THR A 20 10.39 37.82 -44.06
N ALA A 21 11.23 38.78 -43.67
CA ALA A 21 11.35 39.38 -42.34
C ALA A 21 10.77 40.82 -42.29
N LEU A 22 10.46 41.33 -41.11
CA LEU A 22 10.50 42.77 -40.81
C LEU A 22 10.78 43.02 -39.31
N LEU A 23 11.66 44.00 -39.04
CA LEU A 23 12.23 44.38 -37.74
C LEU A 23 11.31 45.30 -36.92
N ALA A 24 11.46 45.30 -35.58
CA ALA A 24 11.66 46.53 -34.78
C ALA A 24 12.14 46.21 -33.34
N THR A 25 12.95 47.13 -32.82
CA THR A 25 13.87 47.11 -31.68
C THR A 25 13.24 47.32 -30.29
N GLY A 26 13.89 46.79 -29.25
CA GLY A 26 13.69 47.20 -27.86
C GLY A 26 14.37 46.28 -26.85
N ALA A 27 15.62 46.57 -26.47
CA ALA A 27 16.34 45.85 -25.43
C ALA A 27 15.97 46.40 -24.03
N LEU A 28 15.60 45.50 -23.12
CA LEU A 28 15.74 45.73 -21.67
C LEU A 28 16.29 44.43 -21.06
N VAL A 29 17.50 44.50 -20.50
CA VAL A 29 18.14 43.41 -19.77
C VAL A 29 17.65 43.48 -18.32
N CYS A 30 16.98 42.43 -17.85
CA CYS A 30 16.94 42.12 -16.42
C CYS A 30 16.80 40.61 -16.22
N SER A 31 17.77 40.07 -15.50
CA SER A 31 17.94 38.72 -14.95
C SER A 31 16.65 38.04 -14.46
N GLY A 32 16.41 36.81 -14.90
CA GLY A 32 15.40 35.90 -14.34
C GLY A 32 15.80 34.44 -14.56
N LEU A 33 15.84 33.67 -13.47
CA LEU A 33 16.12 32.24 -13.42
C LEU A 33 15.31 31.46 -14.47
N ALA A 34 15.98 30.65 -15.30
CA ALA A 34 15.32 29.59 -16.05
C ALA A 34 14.99 28.43 -15.10
N ALA A 35 13.76 28.41 -14.60
CA ALA A 35 13.20 27.21 -13.97
C ALA A 35 13.01 26.16 -15.06
N VAL A 36 13.77 25.06 -14.97
CA VAL A 36 13.51 23.85 -15.75
C VAL A 36 12.15 23.32 -15.28
N ALA A 37 11.16 23.35 -16.18
CA ALA A 37 9.85 22.79 -15.90
C ALA A 37 9.99 21.29 -15.62
N ALA A 38 9.64 20.87 -14.40
CA ALA A 38 9.48 19.47 -14.06
C ALA A 38 8.36 18.87 -14.93
N PRO A 39 8.48 17.60 -15.38
CA PRO A 39 7.40 16.95 -16.11
C PRO A 39 6.14 16.94 -15.23
N ALA A 40 5.01 17.36 -15.81
CA ALA A 40 3.72 17.35 -15.16
C ALA A 40 3.46 15.97 -14.57
N ALA A 41 3.29 15.90 -13.25
CA ALA A 41 2.87 14.71 -12.56
C ALA A 41 1.57 14.22 -13.22
N THR A 42 1.62 13.03 -13.79
CA THR A 42 0.41 12.29 -14.17
C THR A 42 -0.45 12.19 -12.91
N ALA A 43 -1.65 12.77 -12.96
CA ALA A 43 -2.61 12.67 -11.89
C ALA A 43 -2.79 11.19 -11.52
N ALA A 44 -2.54 10.88 -10.24
CA ALA A 44 -2.85 9.57 -9.67
C ALA A 44 -4.32 9.25 -9.93
N PRO A 45 -4.69 7.98 -10.18
CA PRO A 45 -6.08 7.62 -10.40
C PRO A 45 -6.92 8.04 -9.19
N ALA A 46 -8.08 8.63 -9.47
CA ALA A 46 -9.02 9.07 -8.45
C ALA A 46 -9.43 7.90 -7.55
N ARG A 47 -9.54 8.21 -6.26
CA ARG A 47 -9.84 7.32 -5.14
C ARG A 47 -11.04 6.41 -5.42
N ASN A 48 -10.86 5.10 -5.31
CA ASN A 48 -11.98 4.17 -5.26
C ASN A 48 -12.52 4.08 -3.82
N THR A 49 -13.21 5.13 -3.38
CA THR A 49 -14.12 5.10 -2.24
C THR A 49 -15.53 5.17 -2.79
N ALA A 50 -15.97 4.09 -3.45
CA ALA A 50 -17.33 4.03 -3.99
C ALA A 50 -18.32 4.25 -2.85
N ALA A 51 -19.22 5.22 -3.01
CA ALA A 51 -20.30 5.46 -2.07
C ALA A 51 -21.14 4.17 -1.93
N PRO A 52 -21.72 3.90 -0.74
CA PRO A 52 -22.57 2.73 -0.58
C PRO A 52 -23.74 2.78 -1.56
N VAL A 53 -24.30 1.63 -1.90
CA VAL A 53 -25.43 1.50 -2.81
C VAL A 53 -26.62 0.97 -2.04
N ALA A 54 -27.82 1.50 -2.30
CA ALA A 54 -29.06 1.00 -1.71
C ALA A 54 -29.74 -0.01 -2.63
N TYR A 55 -30.34 -1.06 -2.06
CA TYR A 55 -31.18 -2.03 -2.75
C TYR A 55 -32.61 -1.89 -2.24
N VAL A 56 -33.55 -1.66 -3.16
CA VAL A 56 -34.98 -1.46 -2.86
C VAL A 56 -35.78 -2.60 -3.48
N ALA A 57 -36.42 -3.42 -2.66
CA ALA A 57 -37.27 -4.53 -3.12
C ALA A 57 -38.64 -4.01 -3.57
N ASN A 58 -39.03 -4.26 -4.82
CA ASN A 58 -40.26 -3.73 -5.43
C ASN A 58 -41.30 -4.84 -5.59
N SER A 59 -42.22 -4.99 -4.63
CA SER A 59 -43.15 -6.12 -4.56
C SER A 59 -44.12 -6.20 -5.74
N GLY A 60 -44.49 -5.06 -6.31
CA GLY A 60 -45.47 -4.98 -7.41
C GLY A 60 -44.84 -5.16 -8.79
N SER A 61 -43.52 -5.31 -8.88
CA SER A 61 -42.81 -5.43 -10.17
C SER A 61 -41.73 -6.51 -10.21
N ASP A 62 -41.67 -7.37 -9.19
CA ASP A 62 -40.80 -8.56 -9.12
C ASP A 62 -39.31 -8.29 -9.41
N ASN A 63 -38.82 -7.17 -8.90
CA ASN A 63 -37.44 -6.74 -9.09
C ASN A 63 -36.88 -5.96 -7.89
N VAL A 64 -35.58 -5.72 -7.90
CA VAL A 64 -34.86 -4.87 -6.96
C VAL A 64 -34.24 -3.69 -7.70
N SER A 65 -34.55 -2.47 -7.27
CA SER A 65 -33.86 -1.27 -7.74
C SER A 65 -32.57 -1.07 -6.97
N VAL A 66 -31.47 -0.86 -7.69
CA VAL A 66 -30.15 -0.55 -7.15
C VAL A 66 -29.93 0.94 -7.28
N VAL A 67 -29.78 1.67 -6.18
CA VAL A 67 -29.73 3.13 -6.11
C VAL A 67 -28.35 3.60 -5.66
N ASP A 68 -27.71 4.43 -6.47
CA ASP A 68 -26.50 5.15 -6.06
C ASP A 68 -26.86 6.20 -5.00
N THR A 69 -26.20 6.13 -3.84
CA THR A 69 -26.53 7.02 -2.72
C THR A 69 -25.88 8.40 -2.81
N ALA A 70 -24.85 8.57 -3.64
CA ALA A 70 -24.23 9.87 -3.87
C ALA A 70 -25.05 10.71 -4.85
N THR A 71 -25.71 10.08 -5.83
CA THR A 71 -26.52 10.78 -6.85
C THR A 71 -28.02 10.65 -6.64
N HIS A 72 -28.47 9.77 -5.74
CA HIS A 72 -29.88 9.43 -5.52
C HIS A 72 -30.59 8.98 -6.82
N THR A 73 -29.92 8.14 -7.62
CA THR A 73 -30.46 7.62 -8.89
C THR A 73 -30.39 6.11 -8.97
N VAL A 74 -31.40 5.49 -9.59
CA VAL A 74 -31.36 4.06 -9.92
C VAL A 74 -30.28 3.80 -10.98
N ILE A 75 -29.33 2.92 -10.66
CA ILE A 75 -28.21 2.52 -11.51
C ILE A 75 -28.33 1.10 -12.07
N ALA A 76 -29.24 0.29 -11.53
CA ALA A 76 -29.62 -1.00 -12.08
C ALA A 76 -31.00 -1.44 -11.55
N THR A 77 -31.63 -2.35 -12.28
CA THR A 77 -32.84 -3.06 -11.85
C THR A 77 -32.59 -4.55 -12.04
N VAL A 78 -32.70 -5.33 -10.97
CA VAL A 78 -32.38 -6.76 -10.95
C VAL A 78 -33.69 -7.56 -10.80
N PRO A 79 -34.10 -8.36 -11.80
CA PRO A 79 -35.25 -9.25 -11.67
C PRO A 79 -35.00 -10.30 -10.59
N VAL A 80 -36.02 -10.58 -9.77
CA VAL A 80 -35.99 -11.60 -8.70
C VAL A 80 -37.25 -12.48 -8.77
N GLY A 81 -37.60 -13.19 -7.70
CA GLY A 81 -38.87 -13.92 -7.62
C GLY A 81 -40.07 -13.00 -7.37
N ASN A 82 -41.24 -13.60 -7.19
CA ASN A 82 -42.50 -12.87 -7.15
C ASN A 82 -42.73 -12.19 -5.79
N SER A 83 -43.20 -10.96 -5.83
CA SER A 83 -43.52 -10.12 -4.67
C SER A 83 -42.38 -10.00 -3.65
N PRO A 84 -41.20 -9.48 -4.06
CA PRO A 84 -40.08 -9.30 -3.15
C PRO A 84 -40.45 -8.35 -2.00
N SER A 85 -40.28 -8.78 -0.75
CA SER A 85 -40.80 -8.08 0.44
C SER A 85 -39.72 -7.68 1.46
N GLY A 86 -38.58 -8.36 1.48
CA GLY A 86 -37.46 -8.06 2.38
C GLY A 86 -36.15 -8.07 1.61
N VAL A 87 -35.18 -7.28 2.07
CA VAL A 87 -33.84 -7.22 1.50
C VAL A 87 -32.81 -7.10 2.62
N ALA A 88 -31.74 -7.88 2.54
CA ALA A 88 -30.58 -7.80 3.42
C ALA A 88 -29.29 -7.90 2.61
N VAL A 89 -28.27 -7.17 3.03
CA VAL A 89 -26.92 -7.25 2.44
C VAL A 89 -25.97 -7.89 3.46
N THR A 90 -25.08 -8.76 3.00
CA THR A 90 -24.06 -9.36 3.88
C THR A 90 -23.09 -8.29 4.40
N PRO A 91 -22.50 -8.47 5.60
CA PRO A 91 -21.60 -7.49 6.21
C PRO A 91 -20.34 -7.17 5.38
N ASP A 92 -19.92 -8.07 4.49
CA ASP A 92 -18.82 -7.86 3.54
C ASP A 92 -19.27 -7.09 2.27
N GLY A 93 -20.57 -6.86 2.10
CA GLY A 93 -21.15 -6.22 0.92
C GLY A 93 -21.19 -7.08 -0.33
N GLY A 94 -20.83 -8.37 -0.25
CA GLY A 94 -20.67 -9.25 -1.41
C GLY A 94 -21.99 -9.80 -1.96
N ALA A 95 -22.98 -10.06 -1.10
CA ALA A 95 -24.24 -10.70 -1.48
C ALA A 95 -25.46 -9.96 -0.92
N VAL A 96 -26.55 -9.97 -1.68
CA VAL A 96 -27.86 -9.42 -1.29
C VAL A 96 -28.90 -10.52 -1.32
N TYR A 97 -29.60 -10.71 -0.20
CA TYR A 97 -30.66 -11.71 -0.03
C TYR A 97 -32.02 -11.02 -0.07
N VAL A 98 -32.92 -11.52 -0.91
CA VAL A 98 -34.23 -10.91 -1.19
C VAL A 98 -35.31 -11.96 -1.01
N THR A 99 -36.24 -11.75 -0.09
CA THR A 99 -37.37 -12.67 0.14
C THR A 99 -38.46 -12.46 -0.89
N ASN A 100 -38.85 -13.53 -1.58
CA ASN A 100 -39.88 -13.52 -2.62
C ASN A 100 -41.17 -14.10 -2.06
N ARG A 101 -42.05 -13.23 -1.57
CA ARG A 101 -43.21 -13.60 -0.77
C ARG A 101 -44.15 -14.58 -1.47
N SER A 102 -44.39 -14.40 -2.76
CA SER A 102 -45.31 -15.23 -3.54
C SER A 102 -44.61 -16.39 -4.24
N SER A 103 -43.32 -16.59 -3.99
CA SER A 103 -42.52 -17.69 -4.56
C SER A 103 -41.89 -18.58 -3.49
N ASP A 104 -42.20 -18.39 -2.21
CA ASP A 104 -41.70 -19.18 -1.07
C ASP A 104 -40.18 -19.44 -1.13
N SER A 105 -39.44 -18.39 -1.51
CA SER A 105 -38.00 -18.48 -1.78
C SER A 105 -37.25 -17.18 -1.47
N VAL A 106 -35.93 -17.26 -1.45
CA VAL A 106 -35.02 -16.13 -1.35
C VAL A 106 -34.11 -16.09 -2.58
N SER A 107 -34.07 -14.96 -3.28
CA SER A 107 -33.09 -14.71 -4.33
C SER A 107 -31.77 -14.20 -3.71
N VAL A 108 -30.65 -14.73 -4.17
CA VAL A 108 -29.31 -14.30 -3.78
C VAL A 108 -28.70 -13.56 -4.97
N ILE A 109 -28.37 -12.29 -4.79
CA ILE A 109 -27.78 -11.42 -5.81
C ILE A 109 -26.30 -11.20 -5.46
N ASP A 110 -25.41 -11.38 -6.42
CA ASP A 110 -24.03 -10.93 -6.31
C ASP A 110 -23.97 -9.40 -6.48
N ALA A 111 -23.47 -8.70 -5.46
CA ALA A 111 -23.56 -7.24 -5.40
C ALA A 111 -22.68 -6.54 -6.45
N ALA A 112 -21.55 -7.16 -6.82
CA ALA A 112 -20.60 -6.60 -7.79
C ALA A 112 -21.13 -6.68 -9.23
N THR A 113 -21.71 -7.82 -9.60
CA THR A 113 -22.25 -8.09 -10.94
C THR A 113 -23.72 -7.71 -11.08
N ARG A 114 -24.45 -7.57 -9.96
CA ARG A 114 -25.89 -7.28 -9.88
C ARG A 114 -26.74 -8.35 -10.58
N THR A 115 -26.36 -9.61 -10.39
CA THR A 115 -27.06 -10.76 -10.98
C THR A 115 -27.49 -11.74 -9.91
N VAL A 116 -28.63 -12.40 -10.10
CA VAL A 116 -29.09 -13.48 -9.21
C VAL A 116 -28.21 -14.71 -9.44
N THR A 117 -27.51 -15.16 -8.40
CA THR A 117 -26.60 -16.31 -8.41
C THR A 117 -27.23 -17.57 -7.84
N ALA A 118 -28.24 -17.44 -6.97
CA ALA A 118 -28.99 -18.56 -6.42
C ALA A 118 -30.43 -18.17 -6.07
N THR A 119 -31.30 -19.19 -5.99
CA THR A 119 -32.65 -19.08 -5.42
C THR A 119 -32.81 -20.20 -4.40
N VAL A 120 -33.05 -19.82 -3.14
CA VAL A 120 -33.11 -20.74 -1.99
C VAL A 120 -34.58 -20.93 -1.59
N PRO A 121 -35.14 -22.14 -1.68
CA PRO A 121 -36.48 -22.42 -1.14
C PRO A 121 -36.50 -22.23 0.38
N VAL A 122 -37.54 -21.60 0.90
CA VAL A 122 -37.77 -21.39 2.34
C VAL A 122 -39.23 -21.76 2.69
N GLY A 123 -39.71 -21.36 3.87
CA GLY A 123 -41.11 -21.55 4.24
C GLY A 123 -42.06 -20.62 3.48
N ASP A 124 -43.35 -20.78 3.77
CA ASP A 124 -44.43 -20.11 3.07
C ASP A 124 -44.47 -18.61 3.41
N ASN A 125 -44.66 -17.79 2.37
CA ASN A 125 -44.79 -16.34 2.47
C ASN A 125 -43.60 -15.70 3.24
N PRO A 126 -42.35 -15.83 2.75
CA PRO A 126 -41.21 -15.21 3.41
C PRO A 126 -41.32 -13.67 3.37
N PHE A 127 -40.93 -13.02 4.46
CA PHE A 127 -41.17 -11.59 4.67
C PHE A 127 -39.89 -10.84 5.05
N GLY A 128 -39.55 -10.73 6.34
CA GLY A 128 -38.29 -10.16 6.80
C GLY A 128 -37.09 -11.07 6.52
N VAL A 129 -35.94 -10.45 6.28
CA VAL A 129 -34.64 -11.13 6.11
C VAL A 129 -33.54 -10.29 6.75
N VAL A 130 -32.59 -10.94 7.41
CA VAL A 130 -31.45 -10.27 8.05
C VAL A 130 -30.21 -11.18 8.01
N ALA A 131 -29.04 -10.60 7.74
CA ALA A 131 -27.76 -11.31 7.76
C ALA A 131 -27.12 -11.23 9.16
N SER A 132 -26.41 -12.29 9.56
CA SER A 132 -25.60 -12.29 10.77
C SER A 132 -24.40 -11.33 10.64
N PRO A 133 -23.93 -10.71 11.74
CA PRO A 133 -22.79 -9.80 11.71
C PRO A 133 -21.47 -10.42 11.21
N ASP A 134 -21.30 -11.73 11.35
CA ASP A 134 -20.15 -12.48 10.83
C ASP A 134 -20.32 -12.88 9.35
N GLY A 135 -21.49 -12.63 8.76
CA GLY A 135 -21.84 -12.99 7.39
C GLY A 135 -22.03 -14.49 7.14
N GLY A 136 -22.00 -15.34 8.16
CA GLY A 136 -22.11 -16.80 8.01
C GLY A 136 -23.54 -17.32 7.79
N ALA A 137 -24.55 -16.57 8.23
CA ALA A 137 -25.95 -16.98 8.18
C ALA A 137 -26.89 -15.84 7.79
N VAL A 138 -28.04 -16.21 7.23
CA VAL A 138 -29.18 -15.32 6.95
C VAL A 138 -30.44 -15.91 7.55
N TYR A 139 -31.21 -15.09 8.26
CA TYR A 139 -32.44 -15.48 8.93
C TYR A 139 -33.63 -14.89 8.18
N VAL A 140 -34.61 -15.74 7.86
CA VAL A 140 -35.78 -15.39 7.05
C VAL A 140 -37.05 -15.73 7.81
N THR A 141 -37.91 -14.74 8.05
CA THR A 141 -39.22 -15.00 8.68
C THR A 141 -40.22 -15.51 7.65
N ASN A 142 -40.83 -16.66 7.90
CA ASN A 142 -41.85 -17.26 7.05
C ASN A 142 -43.24 -16.99 7.63
N TYR A 143 -43.91 -15.97 7.08
CA TYR A 143 -45.12 -15.39 7.68
C TYR A 143 -46.27 -16.38 7.82
N LEU A 144 -46.48 -17.28 6.85
CA LEU A 144 -47.57 -18.25 6.90
C LEU A 144 -47.17 -19.60 7.52
N SER A 145 -45.86 -19.88 7.62
CA SER A 145 -45.36 -21.12 8.25
C SER A 145 -44.99 -20.95 9.73
N ASP A 146 -45.22 -19.78 10.33
CA ASP A 146 -44.92 -19.49 11.74
C ASP A 146 -43.50 -19.92 12.17
N SER A 147 -42.52 -19.69 11.29
CA SER A 147 -41.14 -20.16 11.46
C SER A 147 -40.10 -19.18 10.93
N VAL A 148 -38.84 -19.43 11.26
CA VAL A 148 -37.68 -18.76 10.69
C VAL A 148 -36.80 -19.78 9.99
N SER A 149 -36.48 -19.57 8.72
CA SER A 149 -35.46 -20.35 8.02
C SER A 149 -34.07 -19.74 8.28
N VAL A 150 -33.10 -20.58 8.63
CA VAL A 150 -31.68 -20.22 8.77
C VAL A 150 -30.96 -20.70 7.51
N ILE A 151 -30.36 -19.79 6.76
CA ILE A 151 -29.64 -20.08 5.51
C ILE A 151 -28.15 -19.90 5.76
N SER A 152 -27.35 -20.90 5.42
CA SER A 152 -25.88 -20.78 5.35
C SER A 152 -25.50 -19.97 4.11
N THR A 153 -24.73 -18.90 4.28
CA THR A 153 -24.28 -18.05 3.15
C THR A 153 -23.19 -18.72 2.31
N ALA A 154 -22.39 -19.61 2.92
CA ALA A 154 -21.35 -20.37 2.23
C ALA A 154 -21.92 -21.37 1.22
N THR A 155 -23.12 -21.91 1.48
CA THR A 155 -23.73 -22.96 0.65
C THR A 155 -25.03 -22.54 -0.01
N ASN A 156 -25.63 -21.41 0.40
CA ASN A 156 -26.97 -20.96 0.00
C ASN A 156 -28.04 -22.04 0.17
N THR A 157 -28.03 -22.70 1.34
CA THR A 157 -28.99 -23.74 1.71
C THR A 157 -29.55 -23.51 3.10
N VAL A 158 -30.82 -23.86 3.32
CA VAL A 158 -31.44 -23.85 4.65
C VAL A 158 -30.77 -24.91 5.54
N THR A 159 -30.20 -24.50 6.66
CA THR A 159 -29.55 -25.36 7.67
C THR A 159 -30.47 -25.67 8.84
N ALA A 160 -31.39 -24.77 9.18
CA ALA A 160 -32.37 -24.97 10.24
C ALA A 160 -33.71 -24.28 9.91
N THR A 161 -34.78 -24.74 10.54
CA THR A 161 -36.09 -24.07 10.54
C THR A 161 -36.59 -24.01 11.97
N VAL A 162 -36.71 -22.79 12.51
CA VAL A 162 -36.98 -22.52 13.92
C VAL A 162 -38.45 -22.11 14.06
N PRO A 163 -39.30 -22.89 14.74
CA PRO A 163 -40.67 -22.47 15.03
C PRO A 163 -40.70 -21.22 15.92
N VAL A 164 -41.54 -20.25 15.58
CA VAL A 164 -41.73 -19.01 16.36
C VAL A 164 -43.23 -18.73 16.56
N GLY A 165 -43.57 -17.55 17.07
CA GLY A 165 -44.96 -17.13 17.21
C GLY A 165 -45.63 -16.88 15.85
N ALA A 166 -46.96 -16.86 15.87
CA ALA A 166 -47.80 -16.73 14.68
C ALA A 166 -47.57 -15.43 13.92
N GLN A 167 -47.48 -15.54 12.59
CA GLN A 167 -47.24 -14.44 11.65
C GLN A 167 -45.96 -13.65 11.96
N PRO A 168 -44.77 -14.29 11.85
CA PRO A 168 -43.52 -13.58 12.00
C PRO A 168 -43.31 -12.59 10.84
N THR A 169 -42.95 -11.35 11.16
CA THR A 169 -42.85 -10.25 10.17
C THR A 169 -41.43 -9.72 10.01
N SER A 170 -40.76 -9.35 11.09
CA SER A 170 -39.41 -8.77 11.04
C SER A 170 -38.43 -9.53 11.93
N ALA A 171 -37.15 -9.44 11.61
CA ALA A 171 -36.07 -10.02 12.38
C ALA A 171 -34.90 -9.04 12.52
N ALA A 172 -34.26 -9.01 13.68
CA ALA A 172 -33.04 -8.26 13.94
C ALA A 172 -32.02 -9.14 14.67
N VAL A 173 -30.76 -9.13 14.22
CA VAL A 173 -29.68 -9.91 14.84
C VAL A 173 -28.92 -9.00 15.81
N ALA A 174 -28.65 -9.47 17.03
CA ALA A 174 -27.84 -8.77 18.01
C ALA A 174 -26.44 -8.46 17.44
N PRO A 175 -25.81 -7.31 17.77
CA PRO A 175 -24.49 -6.94 17.23
C PRO A 175 -23.40 -8.00 17.47
N GLY A 176 -23.47 -8.75 18.57
CA GLY A 176 -22.57 -9.85 18.88
C GLY A 176 -22.92 -11.19 18.21
N GLY A 177 -23.97 -11.26 17.39
CA GLY A 177 -24.38 -12.45 16.65
C GLY A 177 -25.05 -13.56 17.46
N GLY A 178 -25.05 -13.49 18.79
CA GLY A 178 -25.57 -14.57 19.65
C GLY A 178 -27.10 -14.74 19.69
N HIS A 179 -27.86 -13.71 19.30
CA HIS A 179 -29.32 -13.74 19.35
C HIS A 179 -29.98 -13.13 18.11
N VAL A 180 -31.13 -13.67 17.71
CA VAL A 180 -32.04 -13.08 16.73
C VAL A 180 -33.38 -12.79 17.40
N TYR A 181 -33.88 -11.57 17.21
CA TYR A 181 -35.16 -11.11 17.72
C TYR A 181 -36.17 -11.10 16.59
N VAL A 182 -37.31 -11.78 16.77
CA VAL A 182 -38.29 -11.98 15.71
C VAL A 182 -39.66 -11.53 16.17
N THR A 183 -40.26 -10.56 15.48
CA THR A 183 -41.60 -10.06 15.79
C THR A 183 -42.66 -10.98 15.21
N SER A 184 -43.61 -11.41 16.02
CA SER A 184 -44.77 -12.21 15.62
C SER A 184 -46.04 -11.42 15.86
N THR A 185 -46.62 -10.85 14.81
CA THR A 185 -47.69 -9.87 14.91
C THR A 185 -48.94 -10.45 15.56
N ASN A 186 -49.34 -11.67 15.19
CA ASN A 186 -50.56 -12.28 15.69
C ASN A 186 -50.38 -12.93 17.08
N SER A 187 -49.15 -13.30 17.42
CA SER A 187 -48.81 -13.75 18.78
C SER A 187 -48.56 -12.62 19.77
N SER A 188 -48.49 -11.36 19.32
CA SER A 188 -48.18 -10.20 20.18
C SER A 188 -46.91 -10.42 21.01
N SER A 189 -45.84 -10.84 20.33
CA SER A 189 -44.58 -11.18 20.98
C SER A 189 -43.37 -10.98 20.09
N VAL A 190 -42.20 -10.81 20.71
CA VAL A 190 -40.88 -10.90 20.08
C VAL A 190 -40.18 -12.16 20.60
N ALA A 191 -39.95 -13.14 19.73
CA ALA A 191 -39.17 -14.33 20.06
C ALA A 191 -37.67 -14.00 20.12
N VAL A 192 -36.95 -14.62 21.07
CA VAL A 192 -35.49 -14.54 21.18
C VAL A 192 -34.91 -15.89 20.79
N ILE A 193 -34.28 -15.97 19.63
CA ILE A 193 -33.62 -17.17 19.11
C ILE A 193 -32.15 -17.12 19.51
N ASP A 194 -31.64 -18.20 20.08
CA ASP A 194 -30.20 -18.42 20.28
C ASP A 194 -29.60 -19.00 18.99
N THR A 195 -28.59 -18.32 18.44
CA THR A 195 -28.01 -18.64 17.13
C THR A 195 -27.04 -19.81 17.15
N THR A 196 -26.62 -20.25 18.33
CA THR A 196 -25.74 -21.41 18.47
C THR A 196 -26.52 -22.73 18.48
N THR A 197 -27.75 -22.67 18.99
CA THR A 197 -28.64 -23.83 19.11
C THR A 197 -29.79 -23.84 18.12
N ASP A 198 -30.05 -22.72 17.44
CA ASP A 198 -31.22 -22.49 16.59
C ASP A 198 -32.55 -22.77 17.32
N THR A 199 -32.65 -22.32 18.57
CA THR A 199 -33.86 -22.50 19.39
C THR A 199 -34.36 -21.19 20.00
N VAL A 200 -35.68 -21.09 20.18
CA VAL A 200 -36.30 -19.98 20.92
C VAL A 200 -36.03 -20.17 22.42
N THR A 201 -35.33 -19.20 23.02
CA THR A 201 -34.97 -19.20 24.45
C THR A 201 -35.86 -18.30 25.30
N ALA A 202 -36.57 -17.36 24.67
CA ALA A 202 -37.53 -16.49 25.34
C ALA A 202 -38.57 -15.91 24.38
N SER A 203 -39.65 -15.39 24.95
CA SER A 203 -40.68 -14.62 24.24
C SER A 203 -40.99 -13.35 25.04
N ILE A 204 -40.89 -12.20 24.39
CA ILE A 204 -41.07 -10.87 24.98
C ILE A 204 -42.44 -10.34 24.58
N PRO A 205 -43.36 -10.05 25.51
CA PRO A 205 -44.67 -9.49 25.17
C PRO A 205 -44.56 -8.07 24.59
N VAL A 206 -45.11 -7.86 23.40
CA VAL A 206 -45.29 -6.54 22.76
C VAL A 206 -46.58 -6.61 21.97
N ASP A 207 -47.51 -5.66 22.11
CA ASP A 207 -48.78 -5.74 21.37
C ASP A 207 -48.59 -5.52 19.87
N LYS A 208 -49.15 -6.43 19.05
CA LYS A 208 -49.07 -6.44 17.58
C LYS A 208 -47.79 -5.84 16.99
N PRO A 209 -46.62 -6.45 17.26
CA PRO A 209 -45.35 -5.93 16.80
C PRO A 209 -45.22 -6.09 15.28
N ASN A 210 -44.50 -5.19 14.62
CA ASN A 210 -44.17 -5.32 13.20
C ASN A 210 -42.66 -5.26 12.94
N GLY A 211 -42.07 -4.08 12.82
CA GLY A 211 -40.63 -3.87 12.68
C GLY A 211 -39.91 -3.99 14.02
N VAL A 212 -38.69 -4.51 13.99
CA VAL A 212 -37.77 -4.53 15.14
C VAL A 212 -36.38 -4.12 14.70
N ALA A 213 -35.70 -3.34 15.53
CA ALA A 213 -34.28 -3.05 15.41
C ALA A 213 -33.60 -3.15 16.78
N VAL A 214 -32.32 -3.56 16.80
CA VAL A 214 -31.50 -3.65 18.01
C VAL A 214 -30.47 -2.52 18.01
N SER A 215 -30.27 -1.88 19.16
CA SER A 215 -29.28 -0.81 19.29
C SER A 215 -27.85 -1.33 19.04
N PRO A 216 -26.92 -0.48 18.54
CA PRO A 216 -25.55 -0.91 18.22
C PRO A 216 -24.76 -1.49 19.40
N ASP A 217 -25.12 -1.11 20.63
CA ASP A 217 -24.55 -1.66 21.87
C ASP A 217 -25.24 -2.97 22.34
N GLY A 218 -26.30 -3.40 21.65
CA GLY A 218 -27.09 -4.58 21.96
C GLY A 218 -28.02 -4.46 23.17
N SER A 219 -28.13 -3.29 23.80
CA SER A 219 -28.83 -3.11 25.09
C SER A 219 -30.33 -2.88 24.97
N ARG A 220 -30.82 -2.46 23.78
CA ARG A 220 -32.23 -2.10 23.54
C ARG A 220 -32.76 -2.69 22.26
N LEU A 221 -34.02 -3.11 22.27
CA LEU A 221 -34.83 -3.29 21.06
C LEU A 221 -35.80 -2.13 20.94
N TYR A 222 -35.99 -1.67 19.70
CA TYR A 222 -37.06 -0.76 19.33
C TYR A 222 -38.02 -1.53 18.43
N VAL A 223 -39.27 -1.64 18.87
CA VAL A 223 -40.30 -2.45 18.21
C VAL A 223 -41.50 -1.57 17.91
N SER A 224 -41.93 -1.50 16.65
CA SER A 224 -43.16 -0.79 16.30
C SER A 224 -44.38 -1.60 16.73
N SER A 225 -45.32 -0.95 17.41
CA SER A 225 -46.60 -1.54 17.84
C SER A 225 -47.74 -0.87 17.09
N GLN A 226 -48.39 -1.63 16.19
CA GLN A 226 -49.36 -1.08 15.24
C GLN A 226 -50.64 -0.53 15.89
N ASN A 227 -51.18 -1.22 16.90
CA ASN A 227 -52.44 -0.81 17.53
C ASN A 227 -52.25 0.38 18.49
N GLU A 228 -51.12 0.44 19.19
CA GLU A 228 -50.87 1.45 20.20
C GLU A 228 -50.34 2.76 19.58
N ALA A 229 -49.93 2.74 18.30
CA ALA A 229 -49.23 3.86 17.65
C ALA A 229 -48.00 4.30 18.46
N VAL A 230 -47.22 3.33 18.94
CA VAL A 230 -45.98 3.55 19.70
C VAL A 230 -44.81 2.75 19.13
N ALA A 231 -43.60 3.21 19.43
CA ALA A 231 -42.40 2.38 19.43
C ALA A 231 -42.13 1.91 20.87
N ALA A 232 -42.24 0.60 21.11
CA ALA A 232 -41.86 -0.02 22.36
C ALA A 232 -40.34 -0.13 22.46
N VAL A 233 -39.78 0.33 23.58
CA VAL A 233 -38.35 0.23 23.90
C VAL A 233 -38.19 -0.88 24.93
N VAL A 234 -37.49 -1.95 24.54
CA VAL A 234 -37.32 -3.16 25.35
C VAL A 234 -35.87 -3.27 25.79
N ASP A 235 -35.63 -3.54 27.07
CA ASP A 235 -34.31 -3.90 27.57
C ASP A 235 -34.01 -5.37 27.24
N THR A 236 -32.90 -5.63 26.55
CA THR A 236 -32.56 -6.98 26.06
C THR A 236 -32.12 -7.93 27.18
N ALA A 237 -31.56 -7.39 28.27
CA ALA A 237 -31.09 -8.17 29.41
C ALA A 237 -32.25 -8.60 30.31
N THR A 238 -33.16 -7.68 30.62
CA THR A 238 -34.33 -7.98 31.47
C THR A 238 -35.52 -8.52 30.67
N ARG A 239 -35.52 -8.35 29.34
CA ARG A 239 -36.59 -8.77 28.42
C ARG A 239 -37.94 -8.14 28.74
N THR A 240 -37.91 -6.85 29.10
CA THR A 240 -39.10 -6.09 29.47
C THR A 240 -39.15 -4.76 28.74
N THR A 241 -40.35 -4.30 28.38
CA THR A 241 -40.58 -2.96 27.87
C THR A 241 -40.28 -1.93 28.97
N VAL A 242 -39.31 -1.06 28.72
CA VAL A 242 -38.85 0.00 29.64
C VAL A 242 -39.39 1.37 29.29
N ALA A 243 -39.81 1.59 28.04
CA ALA A 243 -40.51 2.79 27.61
C ALA A 243 -41.43 2.49 26.41
N THR A 244 -42.43 3.34 26.20
CA THR A 244 -43.24 3.39 24.98
C THR A 244 -43.22 4.82 24.47
N VAL A 245 -42.77 4.99 23.23
CA VAL A 245 -42.62 6.31 22.60
C VAL A 245 -43.78 6.52 21.63
N PRO A 246 -44.65 7.51 21.84
CA PRO A 246 -45.71 7.82 20.88
C PRO A 246 -45.12 8.17 19.50
N VAL A 247 -45.69 7.56 18.46
CA VAL A 247 -45.38 7.84 17.05
C VAL A 247 -46.68 8.10 16.29
N SER A 248 -46.61 8.25 14.96
CA SER A 248 -47.79 8.47 14.12
C SER A 248 -48.52 7.15 13.82
N ASN A 249 -49.63 7.22 13.08
CA ASN A 249 -50.59 6.12 12.92
C ASN A 249 -50.02 4.90 12.18
N THR A 250 -50.29 3.70 12.70
CA THR A 250 -49.91 2.40 12.12
C THR A 250 -48.40 2.30 11.85
N PRO A 251 -47.56 2.33 12.91
CA PRO A 251 -46.12 2.22 12.74
C PRO A 251 -45.73 0.84 12.20
N PHE A 252 -44.75 0.80 11.29
CA PHE A 252 -44.36 -0.41 10.56
C PHE A 252 -42.87 -0.70 10.65
N GLY A 253 -42.04 -0.12 9.78
CA GLY A 253 -40.60 -0.33 9.76
C GLY A 253 -39.89 0.43 10.88
N VAL A 254 -38.79 -0.13 11.38
CA VAL A 254 -37.94 0.48 12.40
C VAL A 254 -36.48 0.38 11.96
N ALA A 255 -35.73 1.47 12.01
CA ALA A 255 -34.29 1.49 11.77
C ALA A 255 -33.59 2.39 12.80
N ILE A 256 -32.35 2.06 13.14
CA ILE A 256 -31.55 2.80 14.12
C ILE A 256 -30.32 3.36 13.43
N SER A 257 -29.98 4.61 13.71
CA SER A 257 -28.75 5.23 13.21
C SER A 257 -27.51 4.44 13.66
N PRO A 258 -26.44 4.33 12.85
CA PRO A 258 -25.23 3.57 13.21
C PRO A 258 -24.58 3.97 14.55
N ASN A 259 -24.70 5.24 14.94
CA ASN A 259 -24.21 5.75 16.22
C ASN A 259 -25.17 5.51 17.41
N GLY A 260 -26.33 4.90 17.17
CA GLY A 260 -27.35 4.58 18.16
C GLY A 260 -28.15 5.77 18.70
N SER A 261 -27.93 6.99 18.20
CA SER A 261 -28.54 8.21 18.75
C SER A 261 -30.00 8.45 18.34
N ARG A 262 -30.41 7.91 17.18
CA ARG A 262 -31.76 8.10 16.63
C ARG A 262 -32.38 6.80 16.16
N VAL A 263 -33.70 6.69 16.33
CA VAL A 263 -34.54 5.64 15.74
C VAL A 263 -35.55 6.26 14.79
N TYR A 264 -35.72 5.65 13.63
CA TYR A 264 -36.65 6.06 12.59
C TYR A 264 -37.76 5.02 12.47
N VAL A 265 -39.01 5.47 12.56
CA VAL A 265 -40.19 4.61 12.52
C VAL A 265 -41.13 5.09 11.42
N THR A 266 -41.39 4.26 10.41
CA THR A 266 -42.35 4.59 9.35
C THR A 266 -43.78 4.41 9.86
N ASN A 267 -44.68 5.30 9.44
CA ASN A 267 -46.06 5.35 9.92
C ASN A 267 -46.99 5.31 8.70
N ILE A 268 -47.55 4.12 8.42
CA ILE A 268 -48.34 3.87 7.21
C ILE A 268 -49.56 4.79 7.15
N GLY A 269 -50.30 4.91 8.25
CA GLY A 269 -51.55 5.68 8.30
C GLY A 269 -51.34 7.19 8.32
N GLY A 270 -50.09 7.65 8.41
CA GLY A 270 -49.74 9.06 8.50
C GLY A 270 -48.77 9.55 7.44
N ASP A 271 -48.46 8.74 6.42
CA ASP A 271 -47.52 9.05 5.32
C ASP A 271 -46.26 9.80 5.80
N SER A 272 -45.66 9.29 6.90
CA SER A 272 -44.59 9.98 7.62
C SER A 272 -43.62 9.02 8.31
N THR A 273 -42.43 9.52 8.61
CA THR A 273 -41.41 8.85 9.43
C THR A 273 -41.21 9.63 10.72
N SER A 274 -41.39 8.97 11.86
CA SER A 274 -41.13 9.53 13.19
C SER A 274 -39.67 9.34 13.54
N VAL A 275 -39.03 10.37 14.11
CA VAL A 275 -37.64 10.36 14.56
C VAL A 275 -37.63 10.41 16.07
N ILE A 276 -36.98 9.42 16.70
CA ILE A 276 -36.92 9.25 18.15
C ILE A 276 -35.47 9.46 18.61
N ASP A 277 -35.28 10.31 19.61
CA ASP A 277 -34.00 10.44 20.32
C ASP A 277 -33.87 9.32 21.37
N THR A 278 -32.80 8.54 21.29
CA THR A 278 -32.62 7.34 22.14
C THR A 278 -32.14 7.65 23.55
N ALA A 279 -31.55 8.82 23.77
CA ALA A 279 -31.11 9.26 25.09
C ALA A 279 -32.31 9.64 25.97
N THR A 280 -33.33 10.23 25.36
CA THR A 280 -34.54 10.71 26.05
C THR A 280 -35.74 9.79 25.87
N ASN A 281 -35.72 8.87 24.90
CA ASN A 281 -36.87 8.08 24.45
C ASN A 281 -38.08 8.97 24.10
N THR A 282 -37.84 10.01 23.30
CA THR A 282 -38.89 10.93 22.86
C THR A 282 -38.87 11.11 21.36
N ALA A 283 -40.06 11.24 20.75
CA ALA A 283 -40.18 11.63 19.35
C ALA A 283 -39.81 13.11 19.21
N VAL A 284 -38.77 13.40 18.41
CA VAL A 284 -38.22 14.74 18.20
C VAL A 284 -38.64 15.34 16.85
N ALA A 285 -39.04 14.52 15.89
CA ALA A 285 -39.57 14.97 14.60
C ALA A 285 -40.57 13.97 14.01
N THR A 286 -41.43 14.46 13.12
CA THR A 286 -42.27 13.66 12.23
C THR A 286 -42.12 14.21 10.83
N VAL A 287 -41.46 13.45 9.96
CA VAL A 287 -41.06 13.86 8.62
C VAL A 287 -42.08 13.33 7.61
N PRO A 288 -42.81 14.17 6.88
CA PRO A 288 -43.67 13.71 5.79
C PRO A 288 -42.86 13.04 4.68
N VAL A 289 -43.33 11.89 4.19
CA VAL A 289 -42.72 11.13 3.09
C VAL A 289 -43.78 10.77 2.05
N GLY A 290 -43.48 9.84 1.12
CA GLY A 290 -44.47 9.35 0.17
C GLY A 290 -45.57 8.50 0.83
N SER A 291 -46.53 8.07 0.02
CA SER A 291 -47.71 7.37 0.51
C SER A 291 -47.41 5.92 0.88
N THR A 292 -47.94 5.49 2.04
CA THR A 292 -47.77 4.14 2.59
C THR A 292 -46.29 3.76 2.74
N PRO A 293 -45.55 4.45 3.62
CA PRO A 293 -44.17 4.12 3.90
C PRO A 293 -44.05 2.80 4.67
N ILE A 294 -43.25 1.87 4.16
CA ILE A 294 -43.10 0.51 4.71
C ILE A 294 -41.70 0.33 5.30
N GLY A 295 -40.74 -0.12 4.51
CA GLY A 295 -39.37 -0.37 4.94
C GLY A 295 -38.58 0.92 5.09
N VAL A 296 -37.70 0.95 6.08
CA VAL A 296 -36.80 2.06 6.36
C VAL A 296 -35.41 1.53 6.67
N ALA A 297 -34.38 2.21 6.19
CA ALA A 297 -32.99 1.91 6.52
C ALA A 297 -32.19 3.21 6.62
N VAL A 298 -31.20 3.24 7.52
CA VAL A 298 -30.25 4.34 7.65
C VAL A 298 -28.98 3.98 6.87
N SER A 299 -28.42 4.93 6.14
CA SER A 299 -27.16 4.75 5.42
C SER A 299 -26.02 4.40 6.40
N PRO A 300 -25.00 3.64 5.97
CA PRO A 300 -23.92 3.20 6.87
C PRO A 300 -23.11 4.35 7.48
N ASP A 301 -23.02 5.50 6.80
CA ASP A 301 -22.38 6.71 7.33
C ASP A 301 -23.28 7.50 8.30
N GLY A 302 -24.54 7.09 8.44
CA GLY A 302 -25.56 7.73 9.26
C GLY A 302 -26.09 9.04 8.69
N GLY A 303 -25.71 9.44 7.48
CA GLY A 303 -26.05 10.73 6.89
C GLY A 303 -27.48 10.81 6.36
N ALA A 304 -28.03 9.70 5.86
CA ALA A 304 -29.33 9.65 5.21
C ALA A 304 -30.20 8.48 5.68
N VAL A 305 -31.52 8.64 5.57
CA VAL A 305 -32.51 7.57 5.77
C VAL A 305 -33.29 7.38 4.49
N TYR A 306 -33.40 6.14 4.03
CA TYR A 306 -34.21 5.78 2.87
C TYR A 306 -35.48 5.09 3.34
N VAL A 307 -36.61 5.52 2.80
CA VAL A 307 -37.95 5.02 3.12
C VAL A 307 -38.61 4.53 1.84
N ALA A 308 -39.06 3.28 1.82
CA ALA A 308 -39.82 2.72 0.71
C ALA A 308 -41.29 3.16 0.78
N ASP A 309 -41.71 4.01 -0.15
CA ASP A 309 -43.06 4.56 -0.24
C ASP A 309 -43.91 3.70 -1.19
N SER A 310 -44.54 2.67 -0.64
CA SER A 310 -45.13 1.57 -1.44
C SER A 310 -46.16 2.06 -2.46
N ASN A 311 -47.13 2.86 -2.04
CA ASN A 311 -48.17 3.35 -2.94
C ASN A 311 -47.71 4.48 -3.87
N SER A 312 -46.53 5.06 -3.62
CA SER A 312 -45.94 6.09 -4.48
C SER A 312 -45.03 5.51 -5.56
N GLY A 313 -44.52 4.28 -5.42
CA GLY A 313 -43.50 3.74 -6.34
C GLY A 313 -42.15 4.47 -6.22
N THR A 314 -41.86 5.03 -5.04
CA THR A 314 -40.68 5.85 -4.78
C THR A 314 -39.95 5.42 -3.52
N ALA A 315 -38.68 5.82 -3.41
CA ALA A 315 -37.95 5.84 -2.15
C ALA A 315 -37.65 7.29 -1.73
N SER A 316 -38.20 7.73 -0.60
CA SER A 316 -37.89 9.03 0.00
C SER A 316 -36.55 8.98 0.71
N VAL A 317 -35.72 10.01 0.52
CA VAL A 317 -34.41 10.18 1.16
C VAL A 317 -34.47 11.34 2.15
N ILE A 318 -34.29 11.04 3.43
CA ILE A 318 -34.29 12.02 4.52
C ILE A 318 -32.85 12.31 4.92
N ASP A 319 -32.47 13.57 5.00
CA ASP A 319 -31.22 14.01 5.61
C ASP A 319 -31.33 13.99 7.14
N THR A 320 -30.42 13.28 7.80
CA THR A 320 -30.47 13.06 9.26
C THR A 320 -30.06 14.26 10.09
N ALA A 321 -29.34 15.23 9.50
CA ALA A 321 -28.91 16.43 10.20
C ALA A 321 -30.05 17.46 10.30
N THR A 322 -30.93 17.49 9.30
CA THR A 322 -32.04 18.43 9.19
C THR A 322 -33.41 17.81 9.42
N ASP A 323 -33.53 16.48 9.41
CA ASP A 323 -34.79 15.72 9.45
C ASP A 323 -35.76 16.16 8.33
N THR A 324 -35.23 16.35 7.11
CA THR A 324 -36.04 16.75 5.93
C THR A 324 -35.79 15.83 4.74
N VAL A 325 -36.82 15.65 3.89
CA VAL A 325 -36.67 14.92 2.64
C VAL A 325 -35.86 15.75 1.65
N ILE A 326 -34.71 15.22 1.21
CA ILE A 326 -33.78 15.85 0.26
C ILE A 326 -33.89 15.28 -1.16
N ALA A 327 -34.44 14.07 -1.31
CA ALA A 327 -34.69 13.47 -2.61
C ALA A 327 -35.87 12.49 -2.54
N THR A 328 -36.52 12.29 -3.69
CA THR A 328 -37.53 11.25 -3.90
C THR A 328 -37.14 10.48 -5.15
N VAL A 329 -36.72 9.23 -4.99
CA VAL A 329 -36.14 8.41 -6.05
C VAL A 329 -37.23 7.52 -6.65
N PRO A 330 -37.57 7.65 -7.94
CA PRO A 330 -38.45 6.69 -8.60
C PRO A 330 -37.79 5.31 -8.65
N VAL A 331 -38.51 4.29 -8.18
CA VAL A 331 -38.05 2.88 -8.17
C VAL A 331 -39.07 2.01 -8.93
N GLY A 332 -39.19 0.72 -8.60
CA GLY A 332 -40.25 -0.14 -9.15
C GLY A 332 -41.60 0.07 -8.47
N SER A 333 -42.60 -0.70 -8.90
CA SER A 333 -43.94 -0.68 -8.32
C SER A 333 -43.94 -1.31 -6.92
N GLU A 334 -44.67 -0.68 -5.99
CA GLU A 334 -44.82 -1.14 -4.59
C GLU A 334 -43.49 -1.46 -3.89
N PRO A 335 -42.57 -0.49 -3.71
CA PRO A 335 -41.36 -0.72 -2.93
C PRO A 335 -41.72 -1.08 -1.48
N TYR A 336 -41.06 -2.11 -0.94
CA TYR A 336 -41.40 -2.69 0.36
C TYR A 336 -40.26 -2.57 1.38
N ALA A 337 -39.03 -2.83 0.97
CA ALA A 337 -37.87 -2.84 1.85
C ALA A 337 -36.65 -2.16 1.22
N VAL A 338 -35.76 -1.64 2.06
CA VAL A 338 -34.50 -1.01 1.67
C VAL A 338 -33.37 -1.56 2.51
N ALA A 339 -32.22 -1.84 1.90
CA ALA A 339 -30.97 -2.14 2.59
C ALA A 339 -29.79 -1.49 1.85
N PHE A 340 -28.68 -1.28 2.54
CA PHE A 340 -27.47 -0.69 1.96
C PHE A 340 -26.34 -1.71 1.90
N THR A 341 -25.49 -1.62 0.89
CA THR A 341 -24.13 -2.15 1.04
C THR A 341 -23.46 -1.42 2.21
N PRO A 342 -22.62 -2.11 2.99
CA PRO A 342 -21.75 -1.44 3.95
C PRO A 342 -20.98 -0.31 3.27
N SER A 343 -20.70 0.77 4.00
CA SER A 343 -19.62 1.66 3.58
C SER A 343 -18.33 0.84 3.64
N ALA A 344 -17.44 1.00 2.65
CA ALA A 344 -16.09 0.49 2.79
C ALA A 344 -15.56 0.96 4.14
N ALA A 345 -15.11 0.02 4.98
CA ALA A 345 -14.49 0.37 6.25
C ALA A 345 -13.36 1.37 5.95
N PRO A 346 -13.20 2.43 6.77
CA PRO A 346 -12.07 3.35 6.60
C PRO A 346 -10.78 2.54 6.65
N ALA A 347 -10.15 2.35 5.50
CA ALA A 347 -8.96 1.56 5.35
C ALA A 347 -7.72 2.45 5.45
N ALA A 348 -6.69 1.98 6.16
CA ALA A 348 -5.35 2.54 5.98
C ALA A 348 -4.83 2.06 4.62
N ASN A 349 -4.12 2.91 3.88
CA ASN A 349 -3.49 2.51 2.62
C ASN A 349 -2.00 2.86 2.74
N LEU A 350 -1.19 1.88 3.11
CA LEU A 350 0.23 2.02 3.33
C LEU A 350 1.00 1.73 2.05
N SER A 351 1.80 2.69 1.60
CA SER A 351 2.78 2.48 0.53
C SER A 351 4.20 2.48 1.09
N VAL A 352 5.08 1.71 0.45
CA VAL A 352 6.50 1.62 0.81
C VAL A 352 7.37 2.04 -0.37
N THR A 353 8.38 2.86 -0.09
CA THR A 353 9.48 3.13 -1.01
C THR A 353 10.80 2.83 -0.32
N VAL A 354 11.81 2.37 -1.07
CA VAL A 354 13.17 2.14 -0.56
C VAL A 354 14.16 2.87 -1.44
N THR A 355 15.09 3.57 -0.80
CA THR A 355 16.18 4.30 -1.47
C THR A 355 17.51 3.97 -0.82
N GLU A 356 18.61 4.21 -1.53
CA GLU A 356 19.97 4.00 -1.06
C GLU A 356 20.78 5.30 -1.15
N SER A 357 21.78 5.45 -0.28
CA SER A 357 22.63 6.65 -0.27
C SER A 357 23.72 6.63 -1.35
N ALA A 358 24.06 5.46 -1.90
CA ALA A 358 25.10 5.29 -2.91
C ALA A 358 24.92 3.96 -3.67
N ASP A 359 25.20 3.99 -4.97
CA ASP A 359 25.39 2.83 -5.84
C ASP A 359 26.35 3.23 -6.99
N PRO A 360 27.49 2.53 -7.20
CA PRO A 360 27.99 1.38 -6.46
C PRO A 360 28.60 1.74 -5.10
N VAL A 361 28.70 0.75 -4.21
CA VAL A 361 29.39 0.85 -2.90
C VAL A 361 30.61 -0.05 -2.84
N GLY A 362 31.69 0.39 -2.19
CA GLY A 362 32.86 -0.44 -1.96
C GLY A 362 32.63 -1.48 -0.87
N GLN A 363 33.18 -2.68 -1.02
CA GLN A 363 33.21 -3.69 0.05
C GLN A 363 33.85 -3.09 1.32
N GLY A 364 33.15 -3.17 2.45
CA GLY A 364 33.57 -2.60 3.72
C GLY A 364 33.32 -1.09 3.87
N ASP A 365 32.76 -0.40 2.88
CA ASP A 365 32.25 0.95 3.09
C ASP A 365 30.88 0.88 3.76
N THR A 366 30.53 1.88 4.58
CA THR A 366 29.22 1.94 5.24
C THR A 366 28.32 2.86 4.44
N PHE A 367 27.10 2.41 4.16
CA PHE A 367 26.06 3.18 3.47
C PHE A 367 24.70 2.94 4.13
N THR A 368 23.66 3.62 3.67
CA THR A 368 22.32 3.52 4.27
C THR A 368 21.24 3.22 3.26
N TYR A 369 20.31 2.33 3.62
CA TYR A 369 18.98 2.28 3.01
C TYR A 369 17.99 3.11 3.83
N THR A 370 17.09 3.79 3.15
CA THR A 370 15.95 4.48 3.77
C THR A 370 14.67 3.95 3.17
N ALA A 371 13.86 3.27 3.99
CA ALA A 371 12.50 2.90 3.67
C ALA A 371 11.53 3.99 4.17
N THR A 372 10.58 4.42 3.33
CA THR A 372 9.54 5.38 3.71
C THR A 372 8.19 4.71 3.60
N VAL A 373 7.46 4.64 4.71
CA VAL A 373 6.08 4.14 4.81
C VAL A 373 5.14 5.33 4.87
N THR A 374 4.17 5.40 3.96
CA THR A 374 3.21 6.52 3.89
C THR A 374 1.79 6.00 3.93
N ASN A 375 0.92 6.61 4.75
CA ASN A 375 -0.50 6.29 4.76
C ASN A 375 -1.27 7.23 3.82
N HIS A 376 -1.71 6.72 2.68
CA HIS A 376 -2.58 7.40 1.71
C HIS A 376 -4.08 7.18 1.96
N GLY A 377 -4.43 6.34 2.94
CA GLY A 377 -5.80 5.91 3.19
C GLY A 377 -6.66 7.00 3.83
N PRO A 378 -7.99 6.92 3.72
CA PRO A 378 -8.90 7.84 4.41
C PRO A 378 -8.91 7.65 5.94
N ALA A 379 -8.30 6.57 6.46
CA ALA A 379 -8.22 6.27 7.90
C ALA A 379 -6.76 6.26 8.39
N PRO A 380 -6.52 6.58 9.68
CA PRO A 380 -5.20 6.37 10.29
C PRO A 380 -4.86 4.87 10.35
N ALA A 381 -3.59 4.53 10.12
CA ALA A 381 -3.07 3.19 10.35
C ALA A 381 -2.74 3.03 11.85
N THR A 382 -3.26 2.01 12.51
CA THR A 382 -2.94 1.67 13.90
C THR A 382 -2.00 0.46 13.96
N ALA A 383 -1.07 0.52 14.92
CA ALA A 383 0.00 -0.47 15.07
C ALA A 383 0.77 -0.75 13.77
N ALA A 384 1.05 0.30 12.98
CA ALA A 384 1.83 0.18 11.77
C ALA A 384 3.24 -0.36 12.09
N THR A 385 3.71 -1.27 11.25
CA THR A 385 5.02 -1.90 11.32
C THR A 385 5.71 -1.80 9.97
N ALA A 386 7.04 -1.81 9.99
CA ALA A 386 7.87 -1.89 8.81
C ALA A 386 8.96 -2.93 9.01
N ALA A 387 9.22 -3.75 8.00
CA ALA A 387 10.35 -4.67 7.99
C ALA A 387 11.27 -4.34 6.81
N LEU A 388 12.58 -4.46 6.98
CA LEU A 388 13.57 -4.37 5.91
C LEU A 388 14.48 -5.59 5.98
N THR A 389 14.49 -6.40 4.93
CA THR A 389 15.27 -7.64 4.84
C THR A 389 16.36 -7.51 3.78
N LEU A 390 17.58 -7.89 4.14
CA LEU A 390 18.73 -7.92 3.23
C LEU A 390 18.97 -9.33 2.67
N SER A 391 19.19 -9.41 1.37
CA SER A 391 19.55 -10.63 0.64
C SER A 391 20.73 -10.39 -0.32
N GLY A 392 21.41 -11.47 -0.73
CA GLY A 392 22.61 -11.36 -1.58
C GLY A 392 23.92 -11.21 -0.79
N ALA A 393 24.81 -10.36 -1.27
CA ALA A 393 26.15 -10.16 -0.72
C ALA A 393 26.10 -9.68 0.76
N ALA A 394 26.85 -10.36 1.63
CA ALA A 394 27.12 -10.04 3.04
C ALA A 394 26.16 -9.10 3.81
N ARG A 395 25.40 -9.71 4.73
CA ARG A 395 24.26 -9.15 5.47
C ARG A 395 24.64 -8.48 6.80
N ALA A 396 25.62 -7.58 6.79
CA ALA A 396 26.06 -6.90 8.01
C ALA A 396 25.32 -5.56 8.20
N ILE A 397 24.33 -5.58 9.09
CA ILE A 397 23.61 -4.40 9.55
C ILE A 397 24.40 -3.77 10.70
N VAL A 398 24.72 -2.49 10.57
CA VAL A 398 25.48 -1.71 11.56
C VAL A 398 24.54 -1.10 12.60
N SER A 399 23.46 -0.48 12.12
CA SER A 399 22.46 0.16 12.97
C SER A 399 21.13 0.33 12.21
N ALA A 400 20.05 0.53 12.96
CA ALA A 400 18.74 0.84 12.42
C ALA A 400 18.01 1.83 13.34
N SER A 401 17.27 2.76 12.74
CA SER A 401 16.46 3.74 13.45
C SER A 401 15.21 4.08 12.65
N ALA A 402 14.12 4.41 13.35
CA ALA A 402 12.91 4.94 12.73
C ALA A 402 12.65 6.37 13.21
N SER A 403 12.04 7.18 12.34
CA SER A 403 11.51 8.50 12.71
C SER A 403 10.36 8.43 13.74
N HIS A 404 9.67 7.29 13.80
CA HIS A 404 8.58 7.01 14.72
C HIS A 404 8.74 5.61 15.30
N GLY A 405 8.58 5.50 16.62
CA GLY A 405 8.65 4.22 17.33
C GLY A 405 10.08 3.67 17.47
N SER A 406 10.24 2.35 17.36
CA SER A 406 11.51 1.66 17.66
C SER A 406 11.80 0.52 16.69
N CYS A 407 13.07 0.27 16.43
CA CYS A 407 13.53 -0.83 15.59
C CYS A 407 14.32 -1.87 16.37
N THR A 408 14.13 -3.13 16.01
CA THR A 408 14.90 -4.28 16.47
C THR A 408 15.63 -4.90 15.30
N ILE A 409 16.94 -5.11 15.46
CA ILE A 409 17.78 -5.73 14.43
C ILE A 409 17.83 -7.24 14.71
N ALA A 410 17.30 -8.04 13.78
CA ALA A 410 17.36 -9.48 13.78
C ALA A 410 17.96 -9.93 12.43
N ALA A 411 19.28 -9.74 12.27
CA ALA A 411 19.95 -9.93 10.99
C ALA A 411 19.60 -11.30 10.36
N PRO A 412 19.21 -11.34 9.08
CA PRO A 412 19.38 -10.30 8.06
C PRO A 412 18.22 -9.30 7.91
N ALA A 413 17.31 -9.23 8.88
CA ALA A 413 16.16 -8.34 8.88
C ALA A 413 16.25 -7.26 9.97
N VAL A 414 15.53 -6.17 9.73
CA VAL A 414 15.20 -5.12 10.70
C VAL A 414 13.69 -5.04 10.77
N GLU A 415 13.13 -5.08 11.97
CA GLU A 415 11.71 -4.88 12.21
C GLU A 415 11.51 -3.60 13.04
N CYS A 416 10.59 -2.75 12.64
CA CYS A 416 10.30 -1.48 13.30
C CYS A 416 8.81 -1.39 13.60
N ALA A 417 8.48 -1.14 14.87
CA ALA A 417 7.13 -0.79 15.29
C ALA A 417 6.97 0.73 15.14
N LEU A 418 6.23 1.18 14.13
CA LEU A 418 6.03 2.60 13.81
C LEU A 418 4.86 3.22 14.60
N GLY A 419 3.93 2.39 15.07
CA GLY A 419 2.79 2.83 15.87
C GLY A 419 1.66 3.42 15.02
N ARG A 420 1.01 4.48 15.50
CA ARG A 420 -0.11 5.09 14.77
C ARG A 420 0.39 6.06 13.70
N LEU A 421 0.00 5.86 12.45
CA LEU A 421 0.31 6.75 11.32
C LEU A 421 -0.96 7.45 10.83
N ALA A 422 -1.05 8.77 11.01
CA ALA A 422 -2.19 9.56 10.57
C ALA A 422 -2.35 9.55 9.04
N VAL A 423 -3.54 9.92 8.56
CA VAL A 423 -3.80 10.09 7.12
C VAL A 423 -2.84 11.12 6.52
N GLY A 424 -2.15 10.73 5.45
CA GLY A 424 -1.13 11.54 4.77
C GLY A 424 0.21 11.63 5.48
N ALA A 425 0.39 11.03 6.66
CA ALA A 425 1.65 11.02 7.36
C ALA A 425 2.60 9.93 6.81
N SER A 426 3.90 10.18 6.95
CA SER A 426 4.95 9.23 6.58
C SER A 426 5.90 8.97 7.76
N ALA A 427 6.41 7.75 7.85
CA ALA A 427 7.47 7.36 8.75
C ALA A 427 8.63 6.76 7.95
N THR A 428 9.85 7.20 8.24
CA THR A 428 11.07 6.67 7.66
C THR A 428 11.76 5.68 8.59
N VAL A 429 12.33 4.63 8.00
CA VAL A 429 13.24 3.65 8.63
C VAL A 429 14.58 3.73 7.91
N THR A 430 15.63 4.08 8.64
CA THR A 430 17.00 4.16 8.12
C THR A 430 17.81 2.98 8.65
N VAL A 431 18.42 2.22 7.75
CA VAL A 431 19.25 1.05 8.06
C VAL A 431 20.65 1.27 7.52
N SER A 432 21.64 1.31 8.40
CA SER A 432 23.06 1.42 8.05
C SER A 432 23.65 0.03 7.84
N VAL A 433 24.35 -0.15 6.72
CA VAL A 433 24.84 -1.45 6.25
C VAL A 433 26.32 -1.36 5.87
N ARG A 434 27.08 -2.42 6.12
CA ARG A 434 28.49 -2.53 5.76
C ARG A 434 28.78 -3.88 5.08
N PRO A 435 28.68 -4.00 3.75
CA PRO A 435 28.83 -5.27 3.07
C PRO A 435 30.25 -5.84 3.22
N THR A 436 30.36 -7.13 3.51
CA THR A 436 31.63 -7.86 3.68
C THR A 436 32.01 -8.71 2.46
N ALA A 437 31.22 -8.72 1.40
CA ALA A 437 31.47 -9.45 0.16
C ALA A 437 31.03 -8.62 -1.05
N THR A 438 31.67 -8.82 -2.19
CA THR A 438 31.29 -8.21 -3.48
C THR A 438 30.09 -8.93 -4.11
N GLY A 439 29.35 -8.25 -4.97
CA GLY A 439 28.17 -8.77 -5.65
C GLY A 439 26.95 -7.87 -5.46
N THR A 440 25.76 -8.39 -5.74
CA THR A 440 24.52 -7.63 -5.55
C THR A 440 24.01 -7.79 -4.12
N LEU A 441 23.71 -6.67 -3.46
CA LEU A 441 23.00 -6.60 -2.19
C LEU A 441 21.60 -6.06 -2.48
N THR A 442 20.56 -6.76 -2.02
CA THR A 442 19.16 -6.38 -2.26
C THR A 442 18.47 -6.15 -0.93
N ALA A 443 17.85 -4.97 -0.78
CA ALA A 443 17.01 -4.60 0.34
C ALA A 443 15.54 -4.63 -0.07
N THR A 444 14.73 -5.45 0.60
CA THR A 444 13.28 -5.48 0.43
C THR A 444 12.65 -4.94 1.70
N ALA A 445 11.86 -3.87 1.60
CA ALA A 445 11.08 -3.33 2.69
C ALA A 445 9.60 -3.65 2.51
N THR A 446 8.93 -3.95 3.61
CA THR A 446 7.48 -4.21 3.66
C THR A 446 6.84 -3.43 4.79
N ALA A 447 5.55 -3.09 4.66
CA ALA A 447 4.76 -2.47 5.72
C ALA A 447 3.46 -3.25 5.98
N ALA A 448 2.92 -3.09 7.20
CA ALA A 448 1.63 -3.65 7.61
C ALA A 448 1.02 -2.81 8.74
N ALA A 449 -0.30 -2.91 8.92
CA ALA A 449 -1.06 -2.30 10.01
C ALA A 449 -2.23 -3.20 10.44
N THR A 450 -3.01 -2.76 11.44
CA THR A 450 -4.20 -3.48 11.92
C THR A 450 -5.36 -3.37 10.94
N GLU A 451 -5.50 -2.21 10.29
CA GLU A 451 -6.50 -1.96 9.26
C GLU A 451 -6.13 -2.69 7.97
N THR A 452 -7.16 -3.17 7.25
CA THR A 452 -6.97 -3.76 5.92
C THR A 452 -6.49 -2.71 4.93
N ASP A 453 -5.50 -3.08 4.12
CA ASP A 453 -5.00 -2.23 3.05
C ASP A 453 -5.74 -2.51 1.72
N PRO A 454 -6.31 -1.50 1.04
CA PRO A 454 -7.04 -1.69 -0.20
C PRO A 454 -6.11 -1.91 -1.42
N VAL A 455 -4.82 -1.64 -1.32
CA VAL A 455 -3.81 -1.82 -2.37
C VAL A 455 -2.61 -2.62 -1.85
N PRO A 456 -2.75 -3.92 -1.51
CA PRO A 456 -1.65 -4.70 -0.93
C PRO A 456 -0.35 -4.76 -1.76
N ALA A 457 -0.41 -4.45 -3.05
CA ALA A 457 0.73 -4.48 -3.96
C ALA A 457 1.77 -3.37 -3.72
N ASP A 458 1.40 -2.23 -3.13
CA ASP A 458 2.33 -1.12 -2.84
C ASP A 458 2.92 -1.16 -1.41
N ASN A 459 2.55 -2.17 -0.63
CA ASN A 459 3.09 -2.46 0.70
C ASN A 459 4.50 -3.06 0.70
N SER A 460 5.13 -3.21 -0.47
CA SER A 460 6.47 -3.78 -0.61
C SER A 460 7.26 -3.06 -1.69
N ALA A 461 8.52 -2.76 -1.40
CA ALA A 461 9.46 -2.19 -2.36
C ALA A 461 10.84 -2.83 -2.20
N THR A 462 11.56 -2.95 -3.31
CA THR A 462 12.89 -3.56 -3.37
C THR A 462 13.88 -2.64 -4.06
N GLN A 463 15.09 -2.53 -3.49
CA GLN A 463 16.23 -1.81 -4.05
C GLN A 463 17.44 -2.75 -4.15
N SER A 464 18.17 -2.70 -5.25
CA SER A 464 19.39 -3.48 -5.47
C SER A 464 20.59 -2.57 -5.63
N THR A 465 21.67 -2.89 -4.92
CA THR A 465 22.92 -2.13 -4.90
C THR A 465 24.08 -3.02 -5.38
N THR A 466 24.99 -2.43 -6.15
CA THR A 466 26.21 -3.11 -6.59
C THR A 466 27.33 -2.91 -5.57
N VAL A 467 27.82 -4.00 -4.97
CA VAL A 467 29.00 -3.99 -4.10
C VAL A 467 30.25 -4.33 -4.91
N ALA A 468 31.09 -3.33 -5.16
CA ALA A 468 32.32 -3.44 -5.92
C ALA A 468 33.53 -3.74 -5.02
N THR A 469 34.57 -4.33 -5.61
CA THR A 469 35.89 -4.40 -4.96
C THR A 469 36.38 -2.97 -4.67
N PRO A 470 36.93 -2.70 -3.48
CA PRO A 470 37.43 -1.36 -3.15
C PRO A 470 38.54 -0.97 -4.13
N PRO A 471 38.61 0.28 -4.59
CA PRO A 471 39.69 0.72 -5.45
C PRO A 471 41.03 0.65 -4.69
N THR A 472 42.07 0.08 -5.33
CA THR A 472 43.41 -0.12 -4.74
C THR A 472 44.37 1.01 -5.11
N ALA A 473 45.58 1.01 -4.53
CA ALA A 473 46.65 1.93 -4.94
C ALA A 473 47.28 1.49 -6.28
N ASP A 474 47.88 2.42 -7.02
CA ASP A 474 48.51 2.21 -8.35
C ASP A 474 49.81 3.03 -8.40
N LEU A 475 50.94 2.39 -8.71
CA LEU A 475 52.29 2.95 -8.71
C LEU A 475 52.84 3.05 -10.13
N ASP A 476 53.02 4.29 -10.56
CA ASP A 476 53.78 4.63 -11.75
C ASP A 476 55.28 4.73 -11.42
N ILE A 477 56.09 3.89 -12.07
CA ILE A 477 57.54 3.87 -11.90
C ILE A 477 58.20 4.69 -13.00
N ASP A 478 59.01 5.66 -12.59
CA ASP A 478 59.86 6.45 -13.48
C ASP A 478 61.33 6.31 -13.09
N VAL A 479 62.22 6.34 -14.09
CA VAL A 479 63.67 6.27 -13.91
C VAL A 479 64.30 7.40 -14.69
N THR A 480 65.09 8.22 -14.00
CA THR A 480 65.89 9.28 -14.64
C THR A 480 67.36 9.09 -14.36
N ALA A 481 68.22 9.59 -15.25
CA ALA A 481 69.66 9.43 -15.14
C ALA A 481 70.37 10.77 -15.37
N LYS A 482 71.34 11.09 -14.51
CA LYS A 482 72.16 12.30 -14.62
C LYS A 482 73.65 11.97 -14.63
N PRO A 483 74.41 12.38 -15.66
CA PRO A 483 75.83 12.14 -15.71
C PRO A 483 76.56 13.08 -14.74
N ASN A 484 77.51 12.52 -13.98
CA ASN A 484 78.44 13.27 -13.13
C ASN A 484 79.86 12.87 -13.56
N LEU A 485 80.42 13.65 -14.46
CA LEU A 485 81.65 13.31 -15.19
C LEU A 485 82.86 14.02 -14.57
N GLY A 486 84.00 13.34 -14.56
CA GLY A 486 85.24 13.86 -14.00
C GLY A 486 86.40 12.90 -14.23
N LEU A 487 87.62 13.42 -14.15
CA LEU A 487 88.84 12.66 -14.45
C LEU A 487 89.13 11.52 -13.44
N LEU A 488 88.66 11.66 -12.20
CA LEU A 488 89.03 10.74 -11.11
C LEU A 488 87.96 9.67 -10.82
N VAL A 489 86.68 10.04 -10.76
CA VAL A 489 85.58 9.13 -10.38
C VAL A 489 84.29 9.49 -11.14
N PRO A 490 84.19 9.21 -12.45
CA PRO A 490 82.97 9.45 -13.23
C PRO A 490 81.87 8.44 -12.85
N TYR A 491 80.63 8.89 -12.74
CA TYR A 491 79.47 8.02 -12.47
C TYR A 491 78.17 8.59 -13.05
N LEU A 492 77.19 7.71 -13.24
CA LEU A 492 75.82 8.08 -13.55
C LEU A 492 74.99 7.98 -12.26
N THR A 493 74.26 9.04 -11.93
CA THR A 493 73.28 8.99 -10.84
C THR A 493 71.93 8.60 -11.42
N TYR A 494 71.35 7.51 -10.95
CA TYR A 494 69.99 7.11 -11.29
C TYR A 494 69.05 7.45 -10.15
N THR A 495 67.87 7.98 -10.50
CA THR A 495 66.78 8.25 -9.56
C THR A 495 65.59 7.38 -9.93
N LEU A 496 65.20 6.50 -9.02
CA LEU A 496 63.95 5.74 -9.08
C LEU A 496 62.84 6.57 -8.42
N THR A 497 61.79 6.84 -9.16
CA THR A 497 60.59 7.51 -8.68
C THR A 497 59.45 6.51 -8.65
N ALA A 498 58.82 6.34 -7.49
CA ALA A 498 57.56 5.62 -7.35
C ALA A 498 56.47 6.64 -7.06
N ARG A 499 55.54 6.84 -8.00
CA ARG A 499 54.43 7.79 -7.87
C ARG A 499 53.12 7.04 -7.71
N ASN A 500 52.38 7.35 -6.65
CA ASN A 500 51.06 6.75 -6.46
C ASN A 500 50.01 7.53 -7.27
N THR A 501 49.59 6.96 -8.40
CA THR A 501 48.52 7.45 -9.27
C THR A 501 47.14 6.90 -8.90
N GLY A 502 47.08 5.95 -7.96
CA GLY A 502 45.85 5.34 -7.48
C GLY A 502 45.10 6.16 -6.40
N PRO A 503 43.80 5.90 -6.22
CA PRO A 503 42.95 6.64 -5.29
C PRO A 503 43.22 6.37 -3.79
N ARG A 504 43.96 5.29 -3.45
CA ARG A 504 44.34 4.94 -2.07
C ARG A 504 45.84 4.98 -1.86
N ALA A 505 46.27 5.19 -0.60
CA ALA A 505 47.69 5.20 -0.25
C ALA A 505 48.32 3.78 -0.37
N VAL A 506 49.58 3.74 -0.81
CA VAL A 506 50.45 2.56 -0.67
C VAL A 506 51.04 2.59 0.74
N THR A 507 51.05 1.46 1.44
CA THR A 507 51.68 1.33 2.77
C THR A 507 53.15 0.89 2.67
N SER A 508 53.49 0.08 1.67
CA SER A 508 54.87 -0.27 1.31
C SER A 508 55.02 -0.63 -0.16
N ALA A 509 56.19 -0.38 -0.72
CA ALA A 509 56.53 -0.81 -2.08
C ALA A 509 58.01 -1.18 -2.21
N THR A 510 58.31 -2.12 -3.10
CA THR A 510 59.67 -2.55 -3.42
C THR A 510 59.90 -2.37 -4.91
N VAL A 511 60.84 -1.48 -5.26
CA VAL A 511 61.27 -1.24 -6.64
C VAL A 511 62.66 -1.84 -6.81
N THR A 512 62.82 -2.70 -7.81
CA THR A 512 64.08 -3.34 -8.16
C THR A 512 64.61 -2.74 -9.45
N ALA A 513 65.80 -2.14 -9.40
CA ALA A 513 66.52 -1.69 -10.57
C ALA A 513 67.49 -2.76 -11.06
N THR A 514 67.38 -3.12 -12.34
CA THR A 514 68.28 -4.03 -13.03
C THR A 514 69.40 -3.23 -13.68
N LEU A 515 70.65 -3.56 -13.34
CA LEU A 515 71.84 -2.90 -13.83
C LEU A 515 72.47 -3.66 -15.03
N PRO A 516 73.26 -2.98 -15.88
CA PRO A 516 74.01 -3.64 -16.95
C PRO A 516 74.96 -4.74 -16.45
N PRO A 517 75.28 -5.75 -17.27
CA PRO A 517 76.30 -6.75 -16.93
C PRO A 517 77.62 -6.09 -16.51
N GLY A 518 78.24 -6.59 -15.44
CA GLY A 518 79.54 -6.09 -14.95
C GLY A 518 79.49 -4.77 -14.17
N SER A 519 78.30 -4.19 -13.94
CA SER A 519 78.15 -2.99 -13.13
C SER A 519 77.71 -3.29 -11.69
N THR A 520 78.19 -2.47 -10.74
CA THR A 520 77.79 -2.50 -9.33
C THR A 520 77.39 -1.10 -8.90
N ALA A 521 76.29 -0.97 -8.16
CA ALA A 521 75.83 0.32 -7.67
C ALA A 521 76.55 0.72 -6.38
N THR A 522 76.74 2.02 -6.20
CA THR A 522 77.35 2.64 -5.02
C THR A 522 76.50 3.81 -4.54
N ALA A 523 76.80 4.34 -3.35
CA ALA A 523 76.09 5.48 -2.75
C ALA A 523 74.55 5.30 -2.76
N LEU A 524 74.10 4.14 -2.28
CA LEU A 524 72.70 3.77 -2.19
C LEU A 524 71.96 4.67 -1.20
N SER A 525 70.74 5.09 -1.56
CA SER A 525 69.83 5.75 -0.62
C SER A 525 69.45 4.82 0.55
N PRO A 526 69.07 5.37 1.73
CA PRO A 526 68.56 4.58 2.83
C PRO A 526 67.41 3.66 2.40
N GLY A 527 67.43 2.39 2.83
CA GLY A 527 66.43 1.40 2.44
C GLY A 527 66.66 0.74 1.07
N CYS A 528 67.78 1.04 0.41
CA CYS A 528 68.22 0.33 -0.79
C CYS A 528 69.38 -0.62 -0.48
N THR A 529 69.34 -1.83 -1.04
CA THR A 529 70.41 -2.82 -1.00
C THR A 529 70.85 -3.15 -2.43
N THR A 530 72.09 -3.63 -2.60
CA THR A 530 72.59 -4.02 -3.92
C THR A 530 73.18 -5.42 -3.89
N THR A 531 72.99 -6.15 -4.99
CA THR A 531 73.68 -7.42 -5.27
C THR A 531 74.40 -7.29 -6.61
N SER A 532 75.00 -8.38 -7.13
CA SER A 532 75.53 -8.37 -8.49
C SER A 532 74.38 -8.15 -9.50
N ARG A 533 74.33 -6.95 -10.07
CA ARG A 533 73.39 -6.50 -11.13
C ARG A 533 72.00 -6.02 -10.68
N THR A 534 71.71 -5.90 -9.39
CA THR A 534 70.43 -5.32 -8.94
C THR A 534 70.60 -4.33 -7.79
N VAL A 535 69.70 -3.35 -7.75
CA VAL A 535 69.46 -2.48 -6.60
C VAL A 535 68.00 -2.65 -6.19
N THR A 536 67.75 -3.13 -4.98
CA THR A 536 66.38 -3.28 -4.45
C THR A 536 66.13 -2.19 -3.43
N CYS A 537 65.15 -1.34 -3.67
CA CYS A 537 64.78 -0.22 -2.82
C CYS A 537 63.40 -0.41 -2.21
N VAL A 538 63.33 -0.32 -0.88
CA VAL A 538 62.06 -0.34 -0.14
C VAL A 538 61.58 1.08 0.13
N HIS A 539 60.31 1.32 -0.16
CA HIS A 539 59.57 2.55 0.10
C HIS A 539 58.54 2.30 1.22
N GLY A 540 58.40 3.27 2.11
CA GLY A 540 57.32 3.29 3.11
C GLY A 540 56.01 3.77 2.50
N ALA A 541 55.13 4.37 3.32
CA ALA A 541 53.84 4.83 2.86
C ALA A 541 53.95 5.96 1.82
N ILE A 542 53.20 5.85 0.72
CA ILE A 542 53.08 6.86 -0.35
C ILE A 542 51.61 7.24 -0.47
N ALA A 543 51.27 8.46 -0.06
CA ALA A 543 49.91 8.99 -0.14
C ALA A 543 49.42 9.08 -1.60
N ASN A 544 48.10 9.13 -1.81
CA ASN A 544 47.51 9.37 -3.13
C ASN A 544 48.09 10.66 -3.75
N GLY A 545 48.57 10.57 -4.99
CA GLY A 545 49.15 11.67 -5.75
C GLY A 545 50.59 12.02 -5.37
N ALA A 546 51.15 11.41 -4.32
CA ALA A 546 52.51 11.66 -3.87
C ALA A 546 53.54 10.79 -4.61
N SER A 547 54.80 11.24 -4.59
CA SER A 547 55.95 10.50 -5.13
C SER A 547 57.01 10.27 -4.06
N ALA A 548 57.67 9.12 -4.13
CA ALA A 548 58.85 8.83 -3.33
C ALA A 548 60.04 8.50 -4.23
N HIS A 549 61.21 9.02 -3.89
CA HIS A 549 62.41 8.91 -4.72
C HIS A 549 63.54 8.19 -3.99
N LYS A 550 64.31 7.37 -4.72
CA LYS A 550 65.54 6.73 -4.26
C LYS A 550 66.63 6.89 -5.31
N THR A 551 67.83 7.24 -4.88
CA THR A 551 68.98 7.41 -5.77
C THR A 551 70.09 6.41 -5.50
N PHE A 552 70.83 6.05 -6.54
CA PHE A 552 72.09 5.33 -6.46
C PHE A 552 73.02 5.74 -7.61
N ARG A 553 74.30 5.39 -7.49
CA ARG A 553 75.33 5.71 -8.48
C ARG A 553 75.84 4.47 -9.17
N VAL A 554 76.01 4.53 -10.49
CA VAL A 554 76.68 3.50 -11.29
C VAL A 554 78.02 4.08 -11.76
N PRO A 555 79.17 3.61 -11.23
CA PRO A 555 80.49 4.07 -11.65
C PRO A 555 80.74 3.80 -13.12
N LEU A 556 81.46 4.72 -13.78
CA LEU A 556 81.98 4.54 -15.13
C LEU A 556 83.48 4.24 -15.06
N HIS A 557 83.96 3.32 -15.90
CA HIS A 557 85.38 3.00 -16.04
C HIS A 557 85.91 3.49 -17.39
N LEU A 558 87.24 3.52 -17.57
CA LEU A 558 87.90 3.95 -18.81
C LEU A 558 87.41 3.23 -20.07
N LEU A 559 86.88 2.01 -19.93
CA LEU A 559 86.34 1.19 -21.02
C LEU A 559 84.80 1.12 -21.04
N SER A 560 84.11 1.90 -20.21
CA SER A 560 82.65 1.98 -20.20
C SER A 560 82.14 2.79 -21.40
N LEU A 561 82.23 2.20 -22.59
CA LEU A 561 81.73 2.77 -23.84
C LEU A 561 80.40 2.13 -24.20
N GLY A 562 79.46 2.95 -24.71
CA GLY A 562 78.16 2.50 -25.20
C GLY A 562 77.00 2.86 -24.28
N GLN A 563 75.94 2.04 -24.33
CA GLN A 563 74.69 2.30 -23.61
C GLN A 563 74.71 1.73 -22.20
N VAL A 564 74.47 2.59 -21.21
CA VAL A 564 74.30 2.21 -19.80
C VAL A 564 72.82 2.38 -19.46
N GLY A 565 72.07 1.28 -19.59
CA GLY A 565 70.63 1.22 -19.33
C GLY A 565 70.32 0.68 -17.94
N VAL A 566 69.45 1.35 -17.20
CA VAL A 566 68.89 0.86 -15.94
C VAL A 566 67.39 0.78 -16.08
N THR A 567 66.84 -0.40 -15.80
CA THR A 567 65.39 -0.65 -15.79
C THR A 567 64.93 -0.80 -14.35
N GLY A 568 64.09 0.12 -13.88
CA GLY A 568 63.41 0.03 -12.59
C GLY A 568 62.06 -0.65 -12.76
N THR A 569 61.77 -1.66 -11.92
CA THR A 569 60.52 -2.41 -11.94
C THR A 569 59.95 -2.52 -10.53
N ARG A 570 58.66 -2.20 -10.34
CA ARG A 570 57.93 -2.52 -9.10
C ARG A 570 57.81 -4.04 -9.00
N THR A 571 58.28 -4.59 -7.88
CA THR A 571 58.26 -6.04 -7.63
C THR A 571 57.22 -6.45 -6.59
N LEU A 572 56.96 -5.58 -5.60
CA LEU A 572 55.99 -5.80 -4.54
C LEU A 572 55.36 -4.47 -4.13
N SER A 573 54.09 -4.49 -3.73
CA SER A 573 53.40 -3.37 -3.09
C SER A 573 52.29 -3.87 -2.17
N ALA A 574 51.96 -3.08 -1.15
CA ALA A 574 50.81 -3.26 -0.29
C ALA A 574 50.00 -1.94 -0.24
N PRO A 575 48.71 -1.92 -0.60
CA PRO A 575 47.98 -2.99 -1.31
C PRO A 575 48.62 -3.32 -2.67
N ALA A 576 48.25 -4.46 -3.24
CA ALA A 576 48.75 -4.89 -4.55
C ALA A 576 48.36 -3.88 -5.64
N ASP A 577 49.31 -3.64 -6.54
CA ASP A 577 49.10 -2.80 -7.71
C ASP A 577 48.26 -3.52 -8.77
N PRO A 578 47.12 -2.98 -9.19
CA PRO A 578 46.27 -3.59 -10.21
C PRO A 578 46.75 -3.30 -11.64
N ASN A 579 47.64 -2.33 -11.85
CA ASN A 579 48.05 -1.85 -13.16
C ASN A 579 49.52 -2.22 -13.45
N PRO A 580 49.79 -3.36 -14.09
CA PRO A 580 51.16 -3.73 -14.42
C PRO A 580 51.77 -2.89 -15.56
N ALA A 581 51.02 -2.02 -16.23
CA ALA A 581 51.48 -1.33 -17.45
C ALA A 581 52.46 -0.18 -17.16
N ASN A 582 52.38 0.44 -15.99
CA ASN A 582 53.23 1.53 -15.51
C ASN A 582 54.23 1.09 -14.41
N ASP A 583 54.33 -0.23 -14.17
CA ASP A 583 55.21 -0.80 -13.15
C ASP A 583 56.70 -0.77 -13.52
N THR A 584 57.07 -0.35 -14.74
CA THR A 584 58.46 -0.41 -15.24
C THR A 584 58.83 0.78 -16.09
N ALA A 585 60.01 1.36 -15.82
CA ALA A 585 60.64 2.38 -16.67
C ALA A 585 62.14 2.12 -16.84
N THR A 586 62.70 2.63 -17.94
CA THR A 586 64.12 2.48 -18.27
C THR A 586 64.74 3.82 -18.65
N ALA A 587 65.89 4.13 -18.05
CA ALA A 587 66.75 5.23 -18.47
C ALA A 587 68.05 4.69 -19.05
N THR A 588 68.41 5.15 -20.25
CA THR A 588 69.63 4.71 -20.94
C THR A 588 70.50 5.91 -21.28
N CYS A 589 71.69 5.96 -20.68
CA CYS A 589 72.70 6.96 -21.03
C CYS A 589 73.62 6.43 -22.13
N THR A 590 74.03 7.29 -23.06
CA THR A 590 75.07 6.99 -24.05
C THR A 590 76.40 7.58 -23.57
N VAL A 591 77.36 6.71 -23.27
CA VAL A 591 78.69 7.08 -22.79
C VAL A 591 79.69 6.96 -23.94
N LEU A 592 80.26 8.10 -24.34
CA LEU A 592 81.28 8.21 -25.40
C LEU A 592 82.70 8.27 -24.83
N SER A 593 82.84 8.82 -23.62
CA SER A 593 84.08 8.77 -22.82
C SER A 593 83.76 9.05 -21.35
N ILE A 594 84.75 8.88 -20.46
CA ILE A 594 84.64 9.27 -19.05
C ILE A 594 84.35 10.77 -18.81
N LEU A 595 84.52 11.60 -19.85
CA LEU A 595 84.24 13.04 -19.84
C LEU A 595 83.03 13.43 -20.70
N LEU A 596 82.41 12.48 -21.41
CA LEU A 596 81.27 12.74 -22.28
C LEU A 596 80.24 11.61 -22.22
N ALA A 597 79.11 11.90 -21.57
CA ALA A 597 77.92 11.05 -21.54
C ALA A 597 76.67 11.90 -21.69
N THR A 598 75.68 11.39 -22.43
CA THR A 598 74.37 12.01 -22.59
C THR A 598 73.30 11.08 -22.03
N CYS A 599 72.36 11.62 -21.27
CA CYS A 599 71.25 10.89 -20.67
C CYS A 599 69.94 11.58 -21.08
N PRO A 600 68.84 10.81 -21.19
CA PRO A 600 67.51 11.33 -21.48
C PRO A 600 66.98 12.26 -20.39
#